data_AF-A0A9P1CRL4-F1
#
_entry.id   AF-A0A9P1CRL4-F1
#
_cell.length_a   1.000
_cell.length_b   1.000
_cell.length_c   1.000
_cell.angle_alpha   90.00
_cell.angle_beta   90.00
_cell.angle_gamma   90.00
#
_symmetry.space_group_name_H-M   'P 1'
#
loop_
_entity.id
_entity.type
_entity.pdbx_description
1 polymer ?
#
loop_
_entity_poly.entity_id
_entity_poly.type
_entity_poly.pdbx_seq_one_letter_code
_entity_poly.pdbx_strand_id
1 'polypeptide(L)'
;VLKLEGSFPGRGLMAQLSQMKLGRNPVDPFSEPLLHAAGGGAPAPAGATGGGNAGHPVRKVKNNQVLDQADEGEVPELTQVTIDEHFKILQRVKGGPVRPEAEPSPDQISAMRVRVLELGLAPYADFGIFVNYQGRFSRTLKFLNHVLQPDGTFRAVEVAGPPNYDSWLSSWRVYENTLLMLEHTVAPGTTEAVVTVAALEEYKDAFRDLTVHYPESWHLLVTAEDRCRAEHFVRLKRDLQGGTP
;
A
#
# COMPACT_ATOMS: atom_id res chain seq x y z
N VAL A 1 -1.94 0.93 -23.38
CA VAL A 1 -2.28 2.13 -24.18
C VAL A 1 -3.65 2.62 -23.72
N LEU A 2 -3.70 3.59 -22.81
CA LEU A 2 -4.95 4.16 -22.33
C LEU A 2 -5.29 5.38 -23.19
N LYS A 3 -6.38 5.28 -23.95
CA LYS A 3 -6.99 6.40 -24.67
C LYS A 3 -7.83 7.17 -23.64
N LEU A 4 -7.23 8.16 -22.99
CA LEU A 4 -7.93 9.11 -22.12
C LEU A 4 -8.61 10.16 -22.99
N GLU A 5 -9.75 9.81 -23.59
CA GLU A 5 -10.72 10.81 -24.05
C GLU A 5 -11.65 11.13 -22.88
N GLY A 6 -11.26 12.17 -22.13
CA GLY A 6 -11.99 12.65 -20.97
C GLY A 6 -11.33 13.93 -20.47
N SER A 7 -11.74 15.05 -21.04
CA SER A 7 -11.31 16.39 -20.64
C SER A 7 -11.55 16.61 -19.15
N PHE A 8 -10.47 16.71 -18.36
CA PHE A 8 -10.47 17.19 -16.97
C PHE A 8 -10.08 18.67 -16.96
N PRO A 9 -11.01 19.63 -16.85
CA PRO A 9 -10.72 21.06 -16.99
C PRO A 9 -10.23 21.69 -15.66
N GLY A 10 -9.34 21.01 -14.93
CA GLY A 10 -8.99 21.41 -13.56
C GLY A 10 -7.50 21.60 -13.27
N ARG A 11 -6.60 20.98 -14.04
CA ARG A 11 -5.15 20.99 -13.72
C ARG A 11 -4.33 22.02 -14.50
N GLY A 12 -4.78 22.43 -15.69
CA GLY A 12 -4.10 23.46 -16.49
C GLY A 12 -4.24 24.87 -15.93
N LEU A 13 -5.38 25.17 -15.29
CA LEU A 13 -5.71 26.53 -14.83
C LEU A 13 -4.77 27.02 -13.72
N MET A 14 -4.40 26.15 -12.79
CA MET A 14 -3.50 26.49 -11.68
C MET A 14 -2.07 26.76 -12.15
N ALA A 15 -1.59 25.98 -13.13
CA ALA A 15 -0.28 26.20 -13.74
C ALA A 15 -0.25 27.54 -14.52
N GLN A 16 -1.28 27.81 -15.33
CA GLN A 16 -1.41 29.08 -16.05
C GLN A 16 -1.53 30.30 -15.13
N LEU A 17 -2.34 30.22 -14.06
CA LEU A 17 -2.48 31.30 -13.08
C LEU A 17 -1.18 31.57 -12.33
N SER A 18 -0.40 30.54 -12.00
CA SER A 18 0.89 30.69 -11.34
C SER A 18 1.94 31.38 -12.24
N GLN A 19 1.94 31.08 -13.54
CA GLN A 19 2.89 31.66 -14.50
C GLN A 19 2.53 33.10 -14.88
N MET A 20 1.23 33.43 -14.95
CA MET A 20 0.74 34.80 -15.16
C MET A 20 1.11 35.74 -13.99
N LYS A 21 1.08 35.26 -12.74
CA LYS A 21 1.54 36.05 -11.57
C LYS A 21 3.05 36.34 -11.57
N LEU A 22 3.85 35.54 -12.28
CA LEU A 22 5.30 35.67 -12.37
C LEU A 22 5.77 36.35 -13.67
N GLY A 23 4.85 36.85 -14.50
CA GLY A 23 5.17 37.53 -15.76
C GLY A 23 5.86 36.63 -16.81
N ARG A 24 5.70 35.31 -16.70
CA ARG A 24 6.29 34.35 -17.64
C ARG A 24 5.25 33.89 -18.65
N ASN A 25 5.66 33.75 -19.92
CA ASN A 25 4.78 33.23 -20.96
C ASN A 25 4.34 31.79 -20.64
N PRO A 26 3.07 31.42 -20.92
CA PRO A 26 2.58 30.08 -20.70
C PRO A 26 3.37 29.06 -21.51
N VAL A 27 4.07 28.14 -20.85
CA VAL A 27 4.73 27.01 -21.51
C VAL A 27 3.83 25.79 -21.42
N ASP A 28 3.45 25.23 -22.56
CA ASP A 28 2.75 23.96 -22.63
C ASP A 28 3.70 22.81 -22.25
N PRO A 29 3.48 22.09 -21.14
CA PRO A 29 4.36 21.01 -20.70
C PRO A 29 4.35 19.78 -21.62
N PHE A 30 3.50 19.76 -22.67
CA PHE A 30 3.43 18.68 -23.65
C PHE A 30 3.92 19.08 -25.05
N SER A 31 4.43 20.29 -25.25
CA SER A 31 5.06 20.64 -26.54
C SER A 31 6.39 19.90 -26.67
N GLU A 32 6.50 18.99 -27.65
CA GLU A 32 7.78 18.34 -27.99
C GLU A 32 8.83 19.40 -28.39
N PRO A 33 10.08 19.31 -27.90
CA PRO A 33 11.12 20.23 -28.33
C PRO A 33 11.47 20.00 -29.80
N LEU A 34 11.35 21.05 -30.63
CA LEU A 34 11.91 21.06 -31.98
C LEU A 34 13.44 20.94 -31.89
N LEU A 35 13.95 19.71 -32.01
CA LEU A 35 15.37 19.41 -32.17
C LEU A 35 15.92 20.19 -33.37
N HIS A 36 16.78 21.16 -33.11
CA HIS A 36 17.60 21.80 -34.15
C HIS A 36 18.55 20.77 -34.75
N ALA A 37 18.46 20.59 -36.06
CA ALA A 37 19.37 19.75 -36.84
C ALA A 37 20.78 20.35 -36.80
N ALA A 38 21.67 19.74 -36.02
CA ALA A 38 23.11 19.94 -36.13
C ALA A 38 23.71 18.64 -36.70
N GLY A 39 24.27 18.73 -37.90
CA GLY A 39 24.92 17.63 -38.59
C GLY A 39 26.19 17.18 -37.89
N GLY A 40 26.30 15.87 -37.67
CA GLY A 40 27.50 15.18 -37.23
C GLY A 40 27.35 13.69 -37.53
N GLY A 41 28.15 13.17 -38.45
CA GLY A 41 28.05 11.79 -38.94
C GLY A 41 28.29 10.74 -37.85
N ALA A 42 27.44 9.71 -37.81
CA ALA A 42 27.61 8.53 -36.97
C ALA A 42 28.26 7.40 -37.77
N PRO A 43 29.20 6.62 -37.20
CA PRO A 43 29.59 5.34 -37.77
C PRO A 43 28.52 4.29 -37.48
N ALA A 44 28.27 3.41 -38.45
CA ALA A 44 27.24 2.38 -38.39
C ALA A 44 27.51 1.32 -37.29
N PRO A 45 26.51 0.86 -36.53
CA PRO A 45 26.64 -0.36 -35.76
C PRO A 45 26.32 -1.58 -36.63
N ALA A 46 27.25 -2.54 -36.60
CA ALA A 46 27.09 -3.88 -37.12
C ALA A 46 25.97 -4.64 -36.37
N GLY A 47 25.28 -5.53 -37.09
CA GLY A 47 24.11 -6.23 -36.61
C GLY A 47 24.36 -7.16 -35.42
N ALA A 48 23.29 -7.34 -34.62
CA ALA A 48 23.12 -8.48 -33.75
C ALA A 48 21.66 -8.94 -33.82
N THR A 49 21.48 -10.11 -34.43
CA THR A 49 20.30 -10.95 -34.40
C THR A 49 20.09 -11.50 -32.98
N GLY A 50 18.84 -11.47 -32.50
CA GLY A 50 18.48 -12.08 -31.21
C GLY A 50 17.07 -11.74 -30.77
N GLY A 51 16.07 -12.39 -31.38
CA GLY A 51 14.69 -12.34 -30.91
C GLY A 51 14.53 -13.17 -29.63
N GLY A 52 14.62 -12.52 -28.48
CA GLY A 52 14.17 -13.05 -27.19
C GLY A 52 12.94 -12.28 -26.75
N ASN A 53 11.83 -13.00 -26.50
CA ASN A 53 10.59 -12.42 -25.99
C ASN A 53 10.85 -11.92 -24.55
N ALA A 54 11.23 -10.65 -24.41
CA ALA A 54 11.46 -10.04 -23.11
C ALA A 54 10.12 -9.91 -22.37
N GLY A 55 9.83 -10.84 -21.47
CA GLY A 55 8.77 -10.67 -20.49
C GLY A 55 9.02 -9.38 -19.71
N HIS A 56 7.97 -8.56 -19.56
CA HIS A 56 8.09 -7.32 -18.79
C HIS A 56 8.55 -7.64 -17.36
N PRO A 57 9.53 -6.89 -16.81
CA PRO A 57 9.98 -7.11 -15.44
C PRO A 57 8.82 -6.87 -14.47
N VAL A 58 8.48 -7.88 -13.66
CA VAL A 58 7.47 -7.77 -12.61
C VAL A 58 8.01 -6.82 -11.53
N ARG A 59 7.28 -5.75 -11.24
CA ARG A 59 7.65 -4.82 -10.15
C ARG A 59 7.60 -5.58 -8.83
N LYS A 60 8.57 -5.29 -7.96
CA LYS A 60 8.64 -5.84 -6.61
C LYS A 60 8.22 -4.79 -5.59
N VAL A 61 7.58 -5.26 -4.52
CA VAL A 61 7.15 -4.50 -3.36
C VAL A 61 8.00 -4.93 -2.17
N LYS A 62 8.58 -3.96 -1.44
CA LYS A 62 9.38 -4.22 -0.24
C LYS A 62 8.49 -4.26 0.99
N ASN A 63 8.46 -5.37 1.71
CA ASN A 63 7.55 -5.55 2.85
C ASN A 63 7.84 -4.55 3.99
N ASN A 64 9.12 -4.28 4.28
CA ASN A 64 9.55 -3.27 5.24
C ASN A 64 9.18 -1.81 4.92
N GLN A 65 8.66 -1.54 3.72
CA GLN A 65 8.19 -0.19 3.36
C GLN A 65 6.67 -0.06 3.38
N VAL A 66 5.94 -1.18 3.33
CA VAL A 66 4.48 -1.14 3.12
C VAL A 66 3.66 -2.00 4.07
N LEU A 67 4.25 -3.02 4.70
CA LEU A 67 3.53 -4.01 5.50
C LEU A 67 4.10 -4.19 6.90
N ASP A 68 5.39 -4.49 7.05
CA ASP A 68 5.99 -4.88 8.32
C ASP A 68 7.46 -4.44 8.35
N GLN A 69 7.82 -3.48 9.21
CA GLN A 69 9.17 -2.89 9.25
C GLN A 69 10.27 -3.92 9.54
N ALA A 70 9.92 -5.05 10.18
CA ALA A 70 10.84 -6.14 10.48
C ALA A 70 11.00 -7.15 9.32
N ASP A 71 10.16 -7.08 8.29
CA ASP A 71 10.18 -8.00 7.16
C ASP A 71 11.00 -7.42 5.99
N GLU A 72 12.25 -7.86 5.89
CA GLU A 72 13.17 -7.48 4.79
C GLU A 72 12.83 -8.14 3.44
N GLY A 73 11.78 -8.97 3.39
CA GLY A 73 11.31 -9.64 2.19
C GLY A 73 10.78 -8.71 1.11
N GLU A 74 10.72 -9.25 -0.11
CA GLU A 74 10.08 -8.61 -1.26
C GLU A 74 9.06 -9.56 -1.88
N VAL A 75 7.94 -9.00 -2.32
CA VAL A 75 6.88 -9.74 -3.01
C VAL A 75 6.64 -9.19 -4.42
N PRO A 76 6.15 -9.98 -5.37
CA PRO A 76 5.70 -9.45 -6.65
C PRO A 76 4.48 -8.54 -6.45
N GLU A 77 4.45 -7.43 -7.17
CA GLU A 77 3.24 -6.62 -7.28
C GLU A 77 2.17 -7.39 -8.08
N LEU A 78 0.93 -7.37 -7.61
CA LEU A 78 -0.20 -7.92 -8.33
C LEU A 78 -0.47 -7.12 -9.61
N THR A 79 -1.00 -7.80 -10.63
CA THR A 79 -1.41 -7.11 -11.86
C THR A 79 -2.58 -6.17 -11.58
N GLN A 80 -2.71 -5.09 -12.37
CA GLN A 80 -3.84 -4.17 -12.24
C GLN A 80 -5.20 -4.88 -12.33
N VAL A 81 -5.31 -5.92 -13.17
CA VAL A 81 -6.54 -6.71 -13.31
C VAL A 81 -6.90 -7.39 -11.98
N THR A 82 -5.93 -8.00 -11.31
CA THR A 82 -6.14 -8.65 -10.01
C THR A 82 -6.47 -7.62 -8.92
N ILE A 83 -5.84 -6.45 -8.94
CA ILE A 83 -6.19 -5.34 -8.04
C ILE A 83 -7.65 -4.90 -8.24
N ASP A 84 -8.08 -4.73 -9.49
CA ASP A 84 -9.47 -4.34 -9.80
C ASP A 84 -10.47 -5.42 -9.35
N GLU A 85 -10.12 -6.70 -9.43
CA GLU A 85 -10.92 -7.81 -8.90
C GLU A 85 -11.07 -7.73 -7.38
N HIS A 86 -9.99 -7.47 -6.65
CA HIS A 86 -10.04 -7.25 -5.20
C HIS A 86 -10.93 -6.07 -4.82
N PHE A 87 -10.88 -4.95 -5.55
CA PHE A 87 -11.78 -3.83 -5.31
C PHE A 87 -13.26 -4.15 -5.59
N LYS A 88 -13.57 -4.99 -6.60
CA LYS A 88 -14.94 -5.49 -6.82
C LYS A 88 -15.44 -6.33 -5.66
N ILE A 89 -14.58 -7.18 -5.08
CA ILE A 89 -14.91 -7.96 -3.88
C ILE A 89 -15.22 -7.01 -2.73
N LEU A 90 -14.35 -6.03 -2.48
CA LEU A 90 -14.56 -5.03 -1.41
C LEU A 90 -15.89 -4.28 -1.59
N GLN A 91 -16.18 -3.80 -2.80
CA GLN A 91 -17.41 -3.09 -3.10
C GLN A 91 -18.66 -3.95 -2.86
N ARG A 92 -18.61 -5.24 -3.22
CA ARG A 92 -19.68 -6.19 -2.93
C ARG A 92 -19.87 -6.39 -1.42
N VAL A 93 -18.78 -6.56 -0.67
CA VAL A 93 -18.82 -6.79 0.78
C VAL A 93 -19.32 -5.56 1.55
N LYS A 94 -18.86 -4.36 1.18
CA LYS A 94 -19.25 -3.09 1.80
C LYS A 94 -20.58 -2.52 1.28
N GLY A 95 -21.13 -3.08 0.20
CA GLY A 95 -22.37 -2.60 -0.44
C GLY A 95 -22.21 -1.30 -1.25
N GLY A 96 -20.98 -0.85 -1.50
CA GLY A 96 -20.70 0.41 -2.19
C GLY A 96 -19.20 0.77 -2.20
N PRO A 97 -18.81 1.83 -2.92
CA PRO A 97 -17.43 2.30 -2.90
C PRO A 97 -17.05 2.78 -1.50
N VAL A 98 -15.83 2.43 -1.07
CA VAL A 98 -15.26 2.95 0.17
C VAL A 98 -14.75 4.38 -0.02
N ARG A 99 -14.43 5.06 1.07
CA ARG A 99 -13.86 6.40 0.99
C ARG A 99 -12.40 6.33 0.51
N PRO A 100 -11.92 7.29 -0.30
CA PRO A 100 -10.56 7.27 -0.84
C PRO A 100 -9.46 7.20 0.24
N GLU A 101 -9.67 7.81 1.40
CA GLU A 101 -8.72 7.74 2.53
C GLU A 101 -8.59 6.35 3.15
N ALA A 102 -9.56 5.46 2.92
CA ALA A 102 -9.56 4.10 3.45
C ALA A 102 -9.18 3.05 2.40
N GLU A 103 -8.90 3.48 1.16
CA GLU A 103 -8.47 2.58 0.09
C GLU A 103 -7.00 2.16 0.31
N PRO A 104 -6.72 0.84 0.33
CA PRO A 104 -5.33 0.37 0.33
C PRO A 104 -4.67 0.56 -1.03
N SER A 105 -3.37 0.81 -1.02
CA SER A 105 -2.59 0.88 -2.26
C SER A 105 -2.39 -0.51 -2.87
N PRO A 106 -2.11 -0.59 -4.19
CA PRO A 106 -1.75 -1.86 -4.84
C PRO A 106 -0.60 -2.60 -4.13
N ASP A 107 0.37 -1.86 -3.59
CA ASP A 107 1.50 -2.41 -2.85
C ASP A 107 1.06 -3.06 -1.52
N GLN A 108 0.15 -2.40 -0.78
CA GLN A 108 -0.41 -2.94 0.46
C GLN A 108 -1.25 -4.19 0.21
N ILE A 109 -2.08 -4.17 -0.85
CA ILE A 109 -2.89 -5.33 -1.26
C ILE A 109 -1.98 -6.51 -1.63
N SER A 110 -0.96 -6.26 -2.47
CA SER A 110 -0.02 -7.30 -2.92
C SER A 110 0.71 -7.95 -1.75
N ALA A 111 1.27 -7.13 -0.85
CA ALA A 111 2.00 -7.62 0.33
C ALA A 111 1.11 -8.43 1.28
N MET A 112 -0.09 -7.92 1.60
CA MET A 112 -1.03 -8.63 2.48
C MET A 112 -1.55 -9.92 1.84
N ARG A 113 -1.87 -9.90 0.54
CA ARG A 113 -2.33 -11.08 -0.21
C ARG A 113 -1.30 -12.21 -0.16
N VAL A 114 -0.05 -11.91 -0.48
CA VAL A 114 1.04 -12.90 -0.46
C VAL A 114 1.23 -13.44 0.95
N ARG A 115 1.30 -12.54 1.96
CA ARG A 115 1.46 -12.93 3.37
C ARG A 115 0.39 -13.92 3.83
N VAL A 116 -0.88 -13.63 3.53
CA VAL A 116 -2.02 -14.39 4.05
C VAL A 116 -2.31 -15.62 3.20
N LEU A 117 -2.43 -15.45 1.87
CA LEU A 117 -2.93 -16.51 0.98
C LEU A 117 -1.83 -17.44 0.45
N GLU A 118 -0.60 -16.95 0.27
CA GLU A 118 0.50 -17.77 -0.26
C GLU A 118 1.38 -18.33 0.85
N LEU A 119 1.78 -17.48 1.81
CA LEU A 119 2.66 -17.88 2.92
C LEU A 119 1.88 -18.47 4.10
N GLY A 120 0.54 -18.31 4.13
CA GLY A 120 -0.28 -18.81 5.22
C GLY A 120 0.04 -18.17 6.58
N LEU A 121 0.64 -16.97 6.59
CA LEU A 121 0.98 -16.26 7.82
C LEU A 121 -0.24 -15.52 8.37
N ALA A 122 -0.19 -15.14 9.65
CA ALA A 122 -1.22 -14.27 10.21
C ALA A 122 -1.22 -12.90 9.51
N PRO A 123 -2.39 -12.26 9.39
CA PRO A 123 -2.55 -10.98 8.69
C PRO A 123 -2.00 -9.81 9.51
N TYR A 124 -0.72 -9.83 9.89
CA TYR A 124 -0.11 -8.70 10.59
C TYR A 124 0.26 -7.57 9.62
N ALA A 125 0.12 -6.34 10.09
CA ALA A 125 0.56 -5.12 9.42
C ALA A 125 1.03 -4.10 10.46
N ASP A 126 2.21 -3.55 10.33
CA ASP A 126 2.73 -2.52 11.21
C ASP A 126 2.06 -1.17 10.92
N PHE A 127 1.26 -0.64 11.85
CA PHE A 127 0.51 0.60 11.66
C PHE A 127 1.38 1.87 11.69
N GLY A 128 2.68 1.77 11.96
CA GLY A 128 3.66 2.82 11.71
C GLY A 128 3.91 3.07 10.22
N ILE A 129 3.74 2.04 9.36
CA ILE A 129 3.97 2.15 7.91
C ILE A 129 2.77 1.73 7.05
N PHE A 130 1.87 0.90 7.57
CA PHE A 130 0.64 0.48 6.93
C PHE A 130 -0.45 1.53 7.18
N VAL A 131 -0.38 2.61 6.43
CA VAL A 131 -1.20 3.81 6.66
C VAL A 131 -2.04 4.18 5.44
N ASN A 132 -2.96 5.11 5.62
CA ASN A 132 -3.71 5.72 4.52
C ASN A 132 -2.80 6.55 3.60
N TYR A 133 -3.24 6.68 2.34
CA TYR A 133 -2.50 7.44 1.33
C TYR A 133 -1.03 7.01 1.20
N GLN A 134 -0.76 5.70 1.17
CA GLN A 134 0.58 5.12 1.18
C GLN A 134 1.55 5.80 0.19
N GLY A 135 1.14 6.09 -1.06
CA GLY A 135 2.01 6.79 -2.01
C GLY A 135 2.46 8.21 -1.60
N ARG A 136 1.73 8.89 -0.70
CA ARG A 136 2.19 10.13 -0.04
C ARG A 136 3.15 9.80 1.09
N PHE A 137 2.77 8.85 1.95
CA PHE A 137 3.57 8.42 3.09
C PHE A 137 4.94 7.86 2.67
N SER A 138 5.02 6.95 1.69
CA SER A 138 6.28 6.36 1.23
C SER A 138 7.27 7.39 0.67
N ARG A 139 6.80 8.55 0.18
CA ARG A 139 7.69 9.64 -0.23
C ARG A 139 8.28 10.36 0.98
N THR A 140 7.48 10.59 2.01
CA THR A 140 7.92 11.15 3.28
C THR A 140 8.88 10.20 4.01
N LEU A 141 8.59 8.90 3.98
CA LEU A 141 9.35 7.83 4.64
C LEU A 141 10.83 7.82 4.23
N LYS A 142 11.12 8.08 2.94
CA LYS A 142 12.50 8.15 2.41
C LYS A 142 13.36 9.19 3.12
N PHE A 143 12.75 10.27 3.61
CA PHE A 143 13.45 11.34 4.30
C PHE A 143 13.46 11.16 5.82
N LEU A 144 12.39 10.62 6.40
CA LEU A 144 12.25 10.48 7.86
C LEU A 144 13.09 9.35 8.44
N ASN A 145 13.31 8.27 7.69
CA ASN A 145 13.88 7.06 8.27
C ASN A 145 15.40 7.03 8.30
N HIS A 146 16.12 8.04 7.79
CA HIS A 146 17.58 7.97 7.71
C HIS A 146 18.25 8.94 8.68
N VAL A 147 18.97 8.41 9.67
CA VAL A 147 19.79 9.20 10.61
C VAL A 147 21.26 9.05 10.24
N LEU A 148 21.96 10.17 10.03
CA LEU A 148 23.40 10.19 9.77
C LEU A 148 24.17 9.83 11.05
N GLN A 149 24.98 8.79 10.96
CA GLN A 149 25.80 8.28 12.04
C GLN A 149 27.17 8.96 12.05
N PRO A 150 27.91 8.94 13.18
CA PRO A 150 29.24 9.56 13.29
C PRO A 150 30.28 9.01 12.31
N ASP A 151 30.09 7.79 11.81
CA ASP A 151 30.94 7.14 10.81
C ASP A 151 30.59 7.52 9.36
N GLY A 152 29.61 8.41 9.17
CA GLY A 152 29.14 8.86 7.86
C GLY A 152 28.11 7.93 7.20
N THR A 153 27.68 6.85 7.86
CA THR A 153 26.63 5.95 7.36
C THR A 153 25.24 6.45 7.72
N PHE A 154 24.20 5.99 7.02
CA PHE A 154 22.81 6.27 7.39
C PHE A 154 22.18 5.04 8.03
N ARG A 155 21.59 5.22 9.21
CA ARG A 155 20.80 4.18 9.88
C ARG A 155 19.32 4.38 9.59
N ALA A 156 18.65 3.31 9.14
CA ALA A 156 17.20 3.24 9.08
C ALA A 156 16.61 3.22 10.50
N VAL A 157 15.73 4.16 10.84
CA VAL A 157 14.99 4.20 12.11
C VAL A 157 13.56 3.73 11.85
N GLU A 158 13.06 2.89 12.74
CA GLU A 158 11.66 2.45 12.73
C GLU A 158 10.72 3.64 12.92
N VAL A 159 9.69 3.71 12.09
CA VAL A 159 8.60 4.65 12.26
C VAL A 159 7.80 4.24 13.48
N ALA A 160 7.61 5.19 14.40
CA ALA A 160 6.74 4.99 15.53
C ALA A 160 5.31 4.68 15.07
N GLY A 161 4.64 3.80 15.80
CA GLY A 161 3.22 3.51 15.61
C GLY A 161 2.32 4.74 15.81
N PRO A 162 1.00 4.56 15.64
CA PRO A 162 0.06 5.68 15.67
C PRO A 162 0.10 6.47 17.00
N PRO A 163 0.15 7.81 16.96
CA PRO A 163 0.27 8.64 18.17
C PRO A 163 -1.04 8.78 18.95
N ASN A 164 -2.18 8.39 18.37
CA ASN A 164 -3.50 8.46 18.97
C ASN A 164 -4.49 7.52 18.25
N TYR A 165 -5.68 7.37 18.83
CA TYR A 165 -6.74 6.52 18.30
C TYR A 165 -7.19 6.91 16.88
N ASP A 166 -7.28 8.20 16.55
CA ASP A 166 -7.70 8.62 15.20
C ASP A 166 -6.68 8.21 14.12
N SER A 167 -5.39 8.29 14.45
CA SER A 167 -4.31 7.85 13.58
C SER A 167 -4.33 6.33 13.42
N TRP A 168 -4.57 5.60 14.54
CA TRP A 168 -4.74 4.15 14.51
C TRP A 168 -5.97 3.74 13.68
N LEU A 169 -7.10 4.43 13.86
CA LEU A 169 -8.33 4.15 13.14
C LEU A 169 -8.18 4.40 11.63
N SER A 170 -7.38 5.39 11.25
CA SER A 170 -7.05 5.64 9.85
C SER A 170 -6.29 4.47 9.22
N SER A 171 -5.26 3.95 9.91
CA SER A 171 -4.55 2.73 9.49
C SER A 171 -5.45 1.49 9.52
N TRP A 172 -6.26 1.34 10.58
CA TRP A 172 -7.21 0.24 10.74
C TRP A 172 -8.19 0.15 9.59
N ARG A 173 -8.76 1.27 9.11
CA ARG A 173 -9.70 1.26 7.98
C ARG A 173 -9.06 0.74 6.68
N VAL A 174 -7.80 1.08 6.44
CA VAL A 174 -7.05 0.56 5.28
C VAL A 174 -6.80 -0.94 5.45
N TYR A 175 -6.41 -1.35 6.66
CA TYR A 175 -6.16 -2.75 7.01
C TYR A 175 -7.43 -3.60 6.88
N GLU A 176 -8.54 -3.14 7.46
CA GLU A 176 -9.88 -3.72 7.38
C GLU A 176 -10.29 -3.93 5.91
N ASN A 177 -10.21 -2.88 5.09
CA ASN A 177 -10.55 -2.97 3.69
C ASN A 177 -9.64 -3.93 2.92
N THR A 178 -8.35 -3.98 3.26
CA THR A 178 -7.39 -4.92 2.66
C THR A 178 -7.74 -6.36 2.98
N LEU A 179 -8.19 -6.66 4.19
CA LEU A 179 -8.57 -8.04 4.53
C LEU A 179 -9.93 -8.44 3.95
N LEU A 180 -10.89 -7.53 3.90
CA LEU A 180 -12.23 -7.80 3.36
C LEU A 180 -12.26 -8.08 1.85
N MET A 181 -11.19 -7.73 1.13
CA MET A 181 -11.03 -8.07 -0.29
C MET A 181 -10.32 -9.40 -0.55
N LEU A 182 -9.86 -10.09 0.49
CA LEU A 182 -9.18 -11.38 0.37
C LEU A 182 -10.15 -12.53 0.58
N GLU A 183 -10.14 -13.45 -0.39
CA GLU A 183 -10.84 -14.72 -0.31
C GLU A 183 -9.83 -15.86 -0.54
N HIS A 184 -10.03 -16.98 0.15
CA HIS A 184 -9.25 -18.19 -0.04
C HIS A 184 -10.14 -19.27 -0.69
N THR A 185 -9.53 -20.14 -1.50
CA THR A 185 -10.26 -21.22 -2.17
C THR A 185 -10.37 -22.41 -1.22
N VAL A 186 -11.60 -22.84 -0.92
CA VAL A 186 -11.88 -24.00 -0.06
C VAL A 186 -12.14 -25.25 -0.88
N ALA A 187 -12.80 -25.09 -2.02
CA ALA A 187 -13.04 -26.15 -3.01
C ALA A 187 -13.01 -25.57 -4.43
N PRO A 188 -12.84 -26.38 -5.48
CA PRO A 188 -12.89 -25.89 -6.86
C PRO A 188 -14.18 -25.09 -7.12
N GLY A 189 -14.04 -23.81 -7.47
CA GLY A 189 -15.16 -22.90 -7.70
C GLY A 189 -15.85 -22.34 -6.45
N THR A 190 -15.35 -22.64 -5.24
CA THR A 190 -15.87 -22.12 -3.97
C THR A 190 -14.78 -21.35 -3.24
N THR A 191 -15.02 -20.05 -3.03
CA THR A 191 -14.16 -19.16 -2.25
C THR A 191 -14.85 -18.74 -0.96
N GLU A 192 -14.06 -18.58 0.09
CA GLU A 192 -14.51 -18.07 1.39
C GLU A 192 -13.69 -16.84 1.78
N ALA A 193 -14.35 -15.87 2.41
CA ALA A 193 -13.69 -14.68 2.93
C ALA A 193 -12.65 -15.08 3.99
N VAL A 194 -11.48 -14.44 3.95
CA VAL A 194 -10.44 -14.64 4.98
C VAL A 194 -10.93 -14.20 6.36
N VAL A 195 -11.76 -13.14 6.40
CA VAL A 195 -12.29 -12.56 7.62
C VAL A 195 -13.70 -12.03 7.38
N THR A 196 -14.54 -12.03 8.41
CA THR A 196 -15.89 -11.48 8.36
C THR A 196 -15.91 -10.02 8.79
N VAL A 197 -16.86 -9.25 8.24
CA VAL A 197 -17.06 -7.84 8.63
C VAL A 197 -17.32 -7.73 10.13
N ALA A 198 -18.19 -8.58 10.67
CA ALA A 198 -18.55 -8.59 12.09
C ALA A 198 -17.32 -8.80 13.00
N ALA A 199 -16.39 -9.69 12.64
CA ALA A 199 -15.19 -9.92 13.45
C ALA A 199 -14.27 -8.69 13.49
N LEU A 200 -14.12 -7.97 12.38
CA LEU A 200 -13.32 -6.75 12.31
C LEU A 200 -13.99 -5.58 13.02
N GLU A 201 -15.32 -5.47 12.93
CA GLU A 201 -16.09 -4.45 13.65
C GLU A 201 -16.00 -4.66 15.16
N GLU A 202 -16.20 -5.89 15.63
CA GLU A 202 -16.08 -6.26 17.04
C GLU A 202 -14.70 -5.95 17.59
N TYR A 203 -13.63 -6.32 16.87
CA TYR A 203 -12.26 -6.03 17.30
C TYR A 203 -12.01 -4.52 17.44
N LYS A 204 -12.44 -3.75 16.43
CA LYS A 204 -12.29 -2.30 16.40
C LYS A 204 -13.06 -1.62 17.54
N ASP A 205 -14.29 -2.05 17.77
CA ASP A 205 -15.14 -1.47 18.81
C ASP A 205 -14.65 -1.84 20.22
N ALA A 206 -14.17 -3.07 20.42
CA ALA A 206 -13.52 -3.46 21.67
C ALA A 206 -12.26 -2.63 21.97
N PHE A 207 -11.41 -2.39 20.97
CA PHE A 207 -10.23 -1.53 21.14
C PHE A 207 -10.63 -0.06 21.39
N ARG A 208 -11.63 0.45 20.66
CA ARG A 208 -12.20 1.77 20.88
C ARG A 208 -12.64 1.93 22.33
N ASP A 209 -13.39 0.97 22.85
CA ASP A 209 -13.90 1.02 24.22
C ASP A 209 -12.74 1.08 25.21
N LEU A 210 -11.69 0.28 25.05
CA LEU A 210 -10.49 0.40 25.90
C LEU A 210 -9.87 1.80 25.85
N THR A 211 -9.76 2.41 24.66
CA THR A 211 -9.17 3.76 24.52
C THR A 211 -10.04 4.86 25.10
N VAL A 212 -11.36 4.67 25.12
CA VAL A 212 -12.31 5.61 25.74
C VAL A 212 -12.27 5.49 27.26
N HIS A 213 -12.13 4.27 27.79
CA HIS A 213 -12.08 4.04 29.23
C HIS A 213 -10.73 4.43 29.85
N TYR A 214 -9.62 4.29 29.11
CA TYR A 214 -8.25 4.55 29.59
C TYR A 214 -7.45 5.48 28.65
N PRO A 215 -7.89 6.72 28.42
CA PRO A 215 -7.29 7.62 27.43
C PRO A 215 -5.84 8.02 27.75
N GLU A 216 -5.47 8.10 29.03
CA GLU A 216 -4.10 8.39 29.49
C GLU A 216 -3.11 7.26 29.20
N SER A 217 -3.62 6.06 28.94
CA SER A 217 -2.84 4.83 28.79
C SER A 217 -2.60 4.45 27.33
N TRP A 218 -2.74 5.39 26.38
CA TRP A 218 -2.61 5.14 24.93
C TRP A 218 -1.39 4.30 24.57
N HIS A 219 -0.21 4.66 25.08
CA HIS A 219 1.05 3.99 24.78
C HIS A 219 1.05 2.50 25.17
N LEU A 220 0.40 2.14 26.29
CA LEU A 220 0.22 0.75 26.70
C LEU A 220 -0.81 0.04 25.82
N LEU A 221 -1.94 0.70 25.56
CA LEU A 221 -3.03 0.16 24.75
C LEU A 221 -2.58 -0.15 23.32
N VAL A 222 -1.95 0.81 22.63
CA VAL A 222 -1.50 0.62 21.24
C VAL A 222 -0.40 -0.44 21.13
N THR A 223 0.48 -0.53 22.13
CA THR A 223 1.52 -1.57 22.17
C THR A 223 0.92 -2.96 22.41
N ALA A 224 -0.09 -3.07 23.27
CA ALA A 224 -0.80 -4.32 23.53
C ALA A 224 -1.63 -4.75 22.31
N GLU A 225 -2.29 -3.80 21.64
CA GLU A 225 -3.06 -4.01 20.40
C GLU A 225 -2.17 -4.53 19.27
N ASP A 226 -1.02 -3.89 19.06
CA ASP A 226 -0.07 -4.31 18.03
C ASP A 226 0.46 -5.72 18.27
N ARG A 227 0.86 -6.03 19.52
CA ARG A 227 1.25 -7.39 19.93
C ARG A 227 0.13 -8.41 19.78
N CYS A 228 -1.13 -8.00 19.99
CA CYS A 228 -2.28 -8.87 19.76
C CYS A 228 -2.34 -9.30 18.29
N ARG A 229 -2.22 -8.35 17.36
CA ARG A 229 -2.20 -8.64 15.92
C ARG A 229 -0.97 -9.43 15.49
N ALA A 230 0.21 -9.12 16.05
CA ALA A 230 1.47 -9.75 15.68
C ALA A 230 1.59 -11.20 16.22
N GLU A 231 1.25 -11.41 17.49
CA GLU A 231 1.53 -12.66 18.20
C GLU A 231 0.27 -13.48 18.50
N HIS A 232 -0.81 -12.83 18.92
CA HIS A 232 -2.00 -13.54 19.42
C HIS A 232 -2.82 -14.14 18.29
N PHE A 233 -2.94 -13.45 17.15
CA PHE A 233 -3.66 -13.99 15.98
C PHE A 233 -3.06 -15.31 15.48
N VAL A 234 -1.73 -15.45 15.49
CA VAL A 234 -1.05 -16.70 15.11
C VAL A 234 -1.39 -17.82 16.09
N ARG A 235 -1.44 -17.51 17.40
CA ARG A 235 -1.80 -18.50 18.44
C ARG A 235 -3.23 -18.98 18.25
N LEU A 236 -4.19 -18.05 18.11
CA LEU A 236 -5.60 -18.35 17.86
C LEU A 236 -5.77 -19.20 16.60
N LYS A 237 -5.08 -18.85 15.50
CA LYS A 237 -5.09 -19.65 14.27
C LYS A 237 -4.65 -21.09 14.54
N ARG A 238 -3.54 -21.30 15.25
CA ARG A 238 -3.03 -22.65 15.56
C ARG A 238 -4.00 -23.43 16.45
N ASP A 239 -4.59 -22.78 17.45
CA ASP A 239 -5.48 -23.44 18.40
C ASP A 239 -6.79 -23.87 17.70
N LEU A 240 -7.33 -23.03 16.81
CA LEU A 240 -8.52 -23.34 16.00
C LEU A 240 -8.24 -24.40 14.92
N GLN A 241 -7.04 -24.40 14.34
CA GLN A 241 -6.63 -25.42 13.35
C GLN A 241 -6.28 -26.77 14.00
N GLY A 242 -5.71 -26.74 15.21
CA GLY A 242 -5.42 -27.94 16.00
C GLY A 242 -6.67 -28.54 16.67
N GLY A 243 -7.74 -27.75 16.80
CA GLY A 243 -9.07 -28.18 17.25
C GLY A 243 -9.92 -28.74 16.11
N THR A 244 -9.49 -29.82 15.48
CA THR A 244 -10.40 -30.73 14.75
C THR A 244 -10.73 -31.88 15.72
N PRO A 245 -12.00 -32.31 15.88
CA PRO A 245 -12.49 -33.12 17.01
C PRO A 245 -11.72 -34.41 17.31
#